data_AF-A0A162QQT2-F1
#
_entry.id   AF-A0A162QQT2-F1
#
_cell.length_a   1.000
_cell.length_b   1.000
_cell.length_c   1.000
_cell.angle_alpha   90.00
_cell.angle_beta   90.00
_cell.angle_gamma   90.00
#
_symmetry.space_group_name_H-M   'P 1'
#
loop_
_entity.id
_entity.type
_entity.pdbx_description
1 polymer ?
#
loop_
_entity_poly.entity_id
_entity_poly.type
_entity_poly.pdbx_seq_one_letter_code
_entity_poly.pdbx_strand_id
1 'polypeptide(L)'
;MYLTSISLSYFFLGIAIVSIAAYLYFKLLVVKTDPQNEDREKIIGDMNDPTSWRERNKRMSVVCLFWFIVSTIVFVVLKFFYPIALVPLMLLVIYAILMVLSIVFFSRGKRKASI
;
A
#
# COMPACT_ATOMS: atom_id res chain seq x y z
N MET A 1 -25.35 -10.68 1.10
CA MET A 1 -24.42 -11.79 1.39
C MET A 1 -23.55 -11.38 2.57
N TYR A 2 -23.41 -12.25 3.58
CA TYR A 2 -22.65 -11.99 4.79
C TYR A 2 -21.45 -12.92 4.87
N LEU A 3 -20.37 -12.45 5.49
CA LEU A 3 -19.17 -13.24 5.76
C LEU A 3 -18.97 -13.36 7.27
N THR A 4 -18.40 -14.48 7.71
CA THR A 4 -18.03 -14.65 9.11
C THR A 4 -16.84 -13.75 9.45
N SER A 5 -16.90 -13.08 10.59
CA SER A 5 -15.82 -12.20 11.07
C SER A 5 -14.48 -12.93 11.22
N ILE A 6 -14.51 -14.23 11.52
CA ILE A 6 -13.31 -15.09 11.57
C ILE A 6 -12.59 -15.10 10.22
N SER A 7 -13.29 -15.51 9.14
CA SER A 7 -12.69 -15.56 7.80
C SER A 7 -12.23 -14.17 7.35
N LEU A 8 -13.04 -13.16 7.66
CA LEU A 8 -12.75 -11.78 7.28
C LEU A 8 -11.52 -11.23 7.99
N SER A 9 -11.31 -11.58 9.27
CA SER A 9 -10.12 -11.17 10.02
C SER A 9 -8.84 -11.68 9.35
N TYR A 10 -8.77 -12.97 9.01
CA TYR A 10 -7.60 -13.53 8.32
C TYR A 10 -7.40 -12.97 6.92
N PHE A 11 -8.47 -12.58 6.23
CA PHE A 11 -8.37 -11.85 4.97
C PHE A 11 -7.68 -10.49 5.15
N PHE A 12 -8.07 -9.70 6.15
CA PHE A 12 -7.39 -8.44 6.48
C PHE A 12 -5.95 -8.63 6.97
N LEU A 13 -5.66 -9.72 7.68
CA LEU A 13 -4.30 -10.09 8.03
C LEU A 13 -3.45 -10.35 6.77
N GLY A 14 -4.01 -11.06 5.78
CA GLY A 14 -3.37 -11.28 4.48
C GLY A 14 -3.05 -9.97 3.76
N ILE A 15 -4.01 -9.04 3.73
CA ILE A 15 -3.80 -7.70 3.16
C ILE A 15 -2.69 -6.95 3.92
N ALA A 16 -2.66 -7.02 5.25
CA ALA A 16 -1.62 -6.38 6.05
C ALA A 16 -0.24 -6.91 5.67
N ILE A 17 -0.07 -8.25 5.56
CA ILE A 17 1.20 -8.88 5.17
C ILE A 17 1.64 -8.42 3.77
N VAL A 18 0.73 -8.40 2.79
CA VAL A 18 1.04 -7.93 1.43
C VAL A 18 1.43 -6.44 1.44
N SER A 19 0.71 -5.63 2.23
CA SER A 19 0.94 -4.18 2.31
C SER A 19 2.30 -3.85 2.94
N ILE A 20 2.71 -4.57 3.99
CA ILE A 20 4.03 -4.35 4.59
C ILE A 20 5.16 -4.83 3.66
N ALA A 21 4.98 -5.96 2.96
CA ALA A 21 5.95 -6.42 1.96
C ALA A 21 6.13 -5.39 0.84
N ALA A 22 5.02 -4.83 0.33
CA ALA A 22 5.04 -3.77 -0.67
C ALA A 22 5.69 -2.47 -0.14
N TYR A 23 5.41 -2.08 1.11
CA TYR A 23 6.08 -0.95 1.75
C TYR A 23 7.60 -1.14 1.77
N LEU A 24 8.08 -2.29 2.25
CA LEU A 24 9.50 -2.60 2.32
C LEU A 24 10.13 -2.58 0.93
N TYR A 25 9.46 -3.18 -0.06
CA TYR A 25 9.91 -3.16 -1.45
C TYR A 25 10.11 -1.72 -1.97
N PHE A 26 9.09 -0.87 -1.89
CA PHE A 26 9.19 0.51 -2.38
C PHE A 26 10.18 1.34 -1.56
N LYS A 27 10.24 1.12 -0.23
CA LYS A 27 11.19 1.82 0.64
C LYS A 27 12.63 1.47 0.28
N LEU A 28 12.93 0.20 0.04
CA LEU A 28 14.26 -0.26 -0.38
C LEU A 28 14.65 0.36 -1.73
N LEU A 29 13.74 0.41 -2.70
CA LEU A 29 14.00 1.08 -3.98
C LEU A 29 14.37 2.56 -3.79
N VAL A 30 13.67 3.28 -2.92
CA VAL A 30 13.93 4.71 -2.65
C VAL A 30 15.27 4.95 -1.96
N VAL A 31 15.68 4.04 -1.07
CA VAL A 31 16.97 4.11 -0.35
C VAL A 31 18.13 3.75 -1.28
N LYS A 32 17.98 2.70 -2.10
CA LYS A 32 19.03 2.29 -3.04
C LYS A 32 19.22 3.23 -4.22
N THR A 33 18.22 4.06 -4.53
CA THR A 33 18.30 5.11 -5.57
C THR A 33 18.67 6.49 -5.04
N ASP A 34 19.14 6.58 -3.79
CA ASP A 34 19.64 7.83 -3.23
C ASP A 34 20.95 8.27 -3.92
N PRO A 35 21.16 9.59 -4.20
CA PRO A 35 22.37 10.13 -4.79
C PRO A 35 23.69 9.69 -4.15
N GLN A 36 23.68 9.34 -2.86
CA GLN A 36 24.87 8.95 -2.11
C GLN A 36 25.15 7.43 -2.14
N ASN A 37 24.34 6.64 -2.84
CA ASN A 37 24.41 5.18 -2.80
C ASN A 37 25.15 4.60 -4.02
N GLU A 38 26.08 3.68 -3.80
CA GLU A 38 26.89 3.04 -4.87
C GLU A 38 26.04 2.21 -5.84
N ASP A 39 24.93 1.65 -5.36
CA ASP A 39 24.01 0.86 -6.18
C ASP A 39 23.05 1.70 -7.04
N ARG A 40 23.15 3.04 -6.96
CA ARG A 40 22.26 3.96 -7.69
C ARG A 40 22.29 3.73 -9.20
N GLU A 41 23.47 3.61 -9.79
CA GLU A 41 23.62 3.44 -11.23
C GLU A 41 23.12 2.08 -11.72
N LYS A 42 23.18 1.02 -10.89
CA LYS A 42 22.64 -0.31 -11.24
C LYS A 42 21.12 -0.33 -11.34
N ILE A 43 20.43 0.53 -10.59
CA ILE A 43 18.97 0.56 -10.51
C ILE A 43 18.38 1.63 -11.44
N ILE A 44 19.03 2.79 -11.52
CA ILE A 44 18.59 3.89 -12.38
C ILE A 44 19.01 3.64 -13.83
N GLY A 45 20.24 3.19 -14.09
CA GLY A 45 20.77 3.02 -15.44
C GLY A 45 20.53 4.25 -16.32
N ASP A 46 19.92 4.02 -17.48
CA ASP A 46 19.59 5.05 -18.49
C ASP A 46 18.13 5.54 -18.40
N MET A 47 17.60 5.70 -17.19
CA MET A 47 16.22 6.17 -16.99
C MET A 47 16.05 7.62 -17.42
N ASN A 48 15.03 7.90 -18.23
CA ASN A 48 14.70 9.25 -18.69
C ASN A 48 14.39 10.26 -17.56
N ASP A 49 13.72 9.83 -16.48
CA ASP A 49 13.43 10.69 -15.32
C ASP A 49 13.47 9.91 -13.99
N PRO A 50 14.68 9.72 -13.42
CA PRO A 50 14.84 8.97 -12.18
C PRO A 50 14.28 9.70 -10.97
N THR A 51 14.22 11.04 -11.02
CA THR A 51 13.77 11.86 -9.88
C THR A 51 12.28 11.71 -9.65
N SER A 52 11.46 11.79 -10.71
CA SER A 52 10.01 11.60 -10.58
C SER A 52 9.64 10.15 -10.26
N TRP A 53 10.40 9.19 -10.79
CA TRP A 53 10.25 7.77 -10.46
C TRP A 53 10.49 7.51 -8.98
N ARG A 54 11.58 8.05 -8.41
CA ARG A 54 11.91 7.93 -6.98
C ARG A 54 10.83 8.56 -6.11
N GLU A 55 10.34 9.75 -6.47
CA GLU A 55 9.28 10.43 -5.72
C GLU A 55 7.94 9.70 -5.80
N ARG A 56 7.65 9.01 -6.91
CA ARG A 56 6.49 8.12 -7.02
C ARG A 56 6.62 6.92 -6.10
N ASN A 57 7.76 6.24 -6.07
CA ASN A 57 8.00 5.10 -5.18
C ASN A 57 7.98 5.49 -3.71
N LYS A 58 8.50 6.69 -3.37
CA LYS A 58 8.40 7.25 -2.01
C LYS A 58 6.94 7.40 -1.59
N ARG A 59 6.10 8.00 -2.44
CA ARG A 59 4.65 8.10 -2.17
C ARG A 59 3.97 6.74 -2.05
N MET A 60 4.28 5.80 -2.95
CA MET A 60 3.74 4.43 -2.90
C MET A 60 4.13 3.72 -1.60
N SER A 61 5.37 3.89 -1.11
CA SER A 61 5.77 3.33 0.19
C SER A 61 4.86 3.82 1.32
N VAL A 62 4.57 5.12 1.38
CA VAL A 62 3.67 5.69 2.40
C VAL A 62 2.25 5.16 2.29
N VAL A 63 1.71 5.02 1.07
CA VAL A 63 0.37 4.45 0.84
C VAL A 63 0.31 2.99 1.29
N CYS A 64 1.32 2.18 0.96
CA CYS A 64 1.39 0.79 1.42
C CYS A 64 1.48 0.70 2.95
N LEU A 65 2.26 1.58 3.59
CA LEU A 65 2.33 1.63 5.06
C LEU A 65 0.99 2.02 5.68
N PHE A 66 0.28 2.97 5.09
CA PHE A 66 -1.07 3.36 5.51
C PHE A 66 -2.03 2.17 5.47
N TRP A 67 -2.08 1.43 4.35
CA TRP A 67 -2.95 0.26 4.22
C TRP A 67 -2.54 -0.90 5.13
N PHE A 68 -1.25 -1.07 5.41
CA PHE A 68 -0.80 -2.00 6.45
C PHE A 68 -1.40 -1.65 7.82
N ILE A 69 -1.30 -0.38 8.24
CA ILE A 69 -1.84 0.07 9.54
C ILE A 69 -3.36 -0.13 9.58
N VAL A 70 -4.08 0.35 8.57
CA VAL A 70 -5.54 0.22 8.51
C VAL A 70 -5.98 -1.25 8.53
N SER A 71 -5.35 -2.10 7.71
CA SER A 71 -5.68 -3.54 7.67
C SER A 71 -5.41 -4.23 9.00
N THR A 72 -4.31 -3.86 9.67
CA THR A 72 -3.95 -4.40 10.98
C THR A 72 -4.96 -4.00 12.04
N ILE A 73 -5.39 -2.73 12.06
CA ILE A 73 -6.44 -2.25 12.98
C ILE A 73 -7.74 -3.03 12.74
N VAL A 74 -8.18 -3.15 11.49
CA VAL A 74 -9.40 -3.89 11.15
C VAL A 74 -9.28 -5.36 11.55
N PHE A 75 -8.13 -6.00 11.33
CA PHE A 75 -7.87 -7.35 11.78
C PHE A 75 -8.01 -7.49 13.30
N VAL A 76 -7.36 -6.63 14.08
CA VAL A 76 -7.42 -6.67 15.55
C VAL A 76 -8.86 -6.46 16.03
N VAL A 77 -9.57 -5.49 15.47
CA VAL A 77 -10.98 -5.23 15.82
C VAL A 77 -11.85 -6.45 15.54
N LEU A 78 -11.77 -7.02 14.33
CA LEU A 78 -12.58 -8.19 13.97
C LEU A 78 -12.22 -9.44 14.78
N LYS A 79 -10.93 -9.67 15.02
CA LYS A 79 -10.44 -10.87 15.71
C LYS A 79 -10.78 -10.87 17.19
N PHE A 80 -10.61 -9.73 17.88
CA PHE A 80 -10.71 -9.67 19.35
C PHE A 80 -12.01 -9.07 19.85
N PHE A 81 -12.62 -8.13 19.13
CA PHE A 81 -13.83 -7.43 19.58
C PHE A 81 -15.11 -7.94 18.93
N TYR A 82 -15.02 -8.58 17.75
CA TYR A 82 -16.18 -9.12 17.02
C TYR A 82 -16.00 -10.58 16.58
N PRO A 83 -15.65 -11.52 17.48
CA PRO A 83 -15.27 -12.89 17.09
C PRO A 83 -16.40 -13.72 16.45
N ILE A 84 -17.67 -13.42 16.75
CA ILE A 84 -18.84 -14.13 16.23
C ILE A 84 -19.82 -13.09 15.66
N ALA A 85 -19.41 -12.43 14.58
CA ALA A 85 -20.22 -11.43 13.90
C ALA A 85 -20.36 -11.76 12.41
N LEU A 86 -21.53 -11.45 11.85
CA LEU A 86 -21.79 -11.50 10.42
C LEU A 86 -21.55 -10.12 9.84
N VAL A 87 -20.51 -10.00 9.02
CA VAL A 87 -20.14 -8.71 8.40
C VAL A 87 -20.69 -8.66 6.98
N PRO A 88 -21.37 -7.57 6.58
CA PRO A 88 -21.86 -7.42 5.20
C PRO A 88 -20.71 -7.42 4.19
N LEU A 89 -20.84 -8.22 3.12
CA LEU A 89 -19.86 -8.26 2.03
C LEU A 89 -19.60 -6.88 1.39
N MET A 90 -20.61 -6.01 1.39
CA MET A 90 -20.52 -4.66 0.84
C MET A 90 -19.38 -3.84 1.49
N LEU A 91 -19.10 -4.03 2.78
CA LEU A 91 -18.00 -3.34 3.46
C LEU A 91 -16.63 -3.73 2.88
N LEU A 92 -16.46 -5.01 2.54
CA LEU A 92 -15.24 -5.51 1.90
C LEU A 92 -15.08 -4.95 0.48
N VAL A 93 -16.18 -4.81 -0.27
CA VAL A 93 -16.16 -4.18 -1.60
C VAL A 93 -15.78 -2.70 -1.51
N ILE A 94 -16.38 -1.94 -0.59
CA ILE A 94 -16.03 -0.53 -0.36
C ILE A 94 -14.55 -0.41 0.03
N TYR A 95 -14.08 -1.28 0.92
CA TYR A 95 -12.68 -1.30 1.34
C TYR A 95 -11.72 -1.53 0.16
N ALA A 96 -12.02 -2.51 -0.70
CA ALA A 96 -11.23 -2.79 -1.89
C ALA A 96 -11.22 -1.60 -2.88
N ILE A 97 -12.38 -0.97 -3.10
CA ILE A 97 -12.48 0.21 -3.97
C ILE A 97 -11.62 1.35 -3.42
N LEU A 98 -11.70 1.65 -2.12
CA LEU A 98 -10.88 2.70 -1.50
C LEU A 98 -9.39 2.42 -1.65
N MET A 99 -8.97 1.16 -1.50
CA MET A 99 -7.58 0.76 -1.71
C MET A 99 -7.13 1.01 -3.14
N VAL A 100 -7.89 0.54 -4.13
CA VAL A 100 -7.57 0.74 -5.54
C VAL A 100 -7.54 2.23 -5.90
N LEU A 101 -8.53 3.00 -5.46
CA LEU A 101 -8.58 4.44 -5.70
C LEU A 101 -7.37 5.16 -5.10
N SER A 102 -6.97 4.81 -3.88
CA SER A 102 -5.79 5.41 -3.26
C SER A 102 -4.51 5.08 -4.04
N ILE A 103 -4.32 3.84 -4.48
CA ILE A 103 -3.15 3.43 -5.26
C ILE A 103 -3.13 4.20 -6.58
N VAL A 104 -4.24 4.24 -7.30
CA VAL A 104 -4.33 4.96 -8.58
C VAL A 104 -4.06 6.45 -8.39
N PHE A 105 -4.69 7.08 -7.40
CA PHE A 105 -4.54 8.51 -7.14
C PHE A 105 -3.11 8.90 -6.79
N PHE A 106 -2.47 8.17 -5.87
CA PHE A 106 -1.10 8.46 -5.44
C PHE A 106 -0.03 7.97 -6.42
N SER A 107 -0.37 7.04 -7.32
CA SER A 107 0.54 6.63 -8.40
C SER A 107 0.65 7.67 -9.52
N ARG A 108 -0.35 8.54 -9.70
CA ARG A 108 -0.28 9.61 -10.70
C ARG A 108 0.75 10.64 -10.25
N GLY A 109 1.86 10.72 -10.99
CA GLY A 109 2.86 11.78 -10.81
C GLY A 109 2.20 13.15 -10.95
N LYS A 110 2.69 14.16 -10.22
CA LYS A 110 2.30 15.54 -10.50
C LYS A 110 2.67 15.81 -11.96
N ARG A 111 1.69 15.97 -12.85
CA ARG A 111 1.95 16.67 -14.11
C ARG A 111 2.49 18.03 -13.68
N LYS A 112 3.70 18.39 -14.09
CA LYS A 112 4.12 19.79 -14.02
C LYS A 112 3.01 20.56 -14.75
N ALA A 113 2.27 21.38 -14.02
CA ALA A 113 1.42 22.38 -14.66
C ALA A 113 2.40 23.24 -15.47
N SER A 114 2.33 23.13 -16.80
CA SER A 114 2.98 24.08 -17.68
C SER A 114 2.26 25.41 -17.46
N ILE A 115 2.87 26.28 -16.65
CA ILE A 115 2.60 27.71 -16.63
C ILE A 115 3.84 28.36 -17.24
#